data_AF-A0AAN6GJA7-F1
#
_entry.id   AF-A0AAN6GJA7-F1
#
_cell.length_a   1.000
_cell.length_b   1.000
_cell.length_c   1.000
_cell.angle_alpha   90.00
_cell.angle_beta   90.00
_cell.angle_gamma   90.00
#
_symmetry.space_group_name_H-M   'P 1'
#
loop_
_entity.id
_entity.type
_entity.pdbx_description
1 polymer ?
#
loop_
_entity_poly.entity_id
_entity_poly.type
_entity_poly.pdbx_seq_one_letter_code
_entity_poly.pdbx_strand_id
1 'polypeptide(L)'
;MQSPISWAFLTLAASIAVTATTTPSRQPGTIPASSVQEIFKAGSAAQDRCSWLSTNFKSQSSQSINNTFSEYYPEGSNPSLELLVARYPANTLPATFLKDLQKTLSEVGPDIDITADAGYGKSGGRSGSNGPLGGLPAFCRFGGNLATSALTSVLFEVWLPLASDLSIPLAPINTTDYPTNSTPVVLSKDGKVLKGPPYLLANLPSGSSSSTPTPKGAGTAGVSPTGTSLKPHAPDTSSSSDSDPSKSPPPKARGGLDGGETGSPLCGSAVFGQPKAFDGWNGRLLYIGNGGQRGFVPFTDLKQQMSRHRFAVAGSNAGHFSTGGGTSWALGPQVNDSARDWASRATHVARQASLEVVDLFYGASAGVRVKGEPNPSKLSTDRLRAYYVGCS
;
A
#
# COMPACT_ATOMS: atom_id res chain seq x y z
N MET A 1 41.78 3.24 -66.27
CA MET A 1 40.64 3.66 -65.41
C MET A 1 39.75 2.45 -65.15
N GLN A 2 38.95 2.49 -64.08
CA GLN A 2 38.31 1.36 -63.39
C GLN A 2 37.59 0.28 -64.24
N SER A 3 37.64 -0.97 -63.73
CA SER A 3 36.56 -1.95 -63.84
C SER A 3 36.57 -2.82 -62.56
N PRO A 4 35.42 -3.16 -61.94
CA PRO A 4 35.39 -3.77 -60.60
C PRO A 4 35.49 -5.31 -60.63
N ILE A 5 36.20 -5.88 -59.66
CA ILE A 5 36.20 -7.33 -59.40
C ILE A 5 35.10 -7.62 -58.36
N SER A 6 34.10 -8.40 -58.75
CA SER A 6 33.04 -8.86 -57.85
C SER A 6 33.49 -10.09 -57.08
N TRP A 7 33.55 -10.01 -55.75
CA TRP A 7 33.85 -11.16 -54.87
C TRP A 7 32.57 -11.62 -54.19
N ALA A 8 32.13 -12.84 -54.53
CA ALA A 8 31.01 -13.48 -53.86
C ALA A 8 31.43 -13.98 -52.48
N PHE A 9 30.80 -13.48 -51.41
CA PHE A 9 30.97 -14.04 -50.07
C PHE A 9 30.10 -15.28 -49.88
N LEU A 10 30.75 -16.42 -49.70
CA LEU A 10 30.10 -17.69 -49.38
C LEU A 10 29.71 -17.69 -47.89
N THR A 11 28.41 -17.62 -47.58
CA THR A 11 27.92 -17.70 -46.19
C THR A 11 27.78 -19.15 -45.74
N LEU A 12 28.69 -19.59 -44.87
CA LEU A 12 28.61 -20.91 -44.24
C LEU A 12 27.63 -20.88 -43.06
N ALA A 13 26.41 -21.37 -43.26
CA ALA A 13 25.41 -21.48 -42.19
C ALA A 13 25.70 -22.69 -41.28
N ALA A 14 26.09 -22.42 -40.03
CA ALA A 14 26.24 -23.45 -39.01
C ALA A 14 24.88 -23.76 -38.35
N SER A 15 24.34 -24.94 -38.62
CA SER A 15 23.07 -25.41 -38.02
C SER A 15 23.26 -25.86 -36.57
N ILE A 16 22.82 -25.04 -35.61
CA ILE A 16 22.69 -25.46 -34.20
C ILE A 16 21.35 -26.19 -34.05
N ALA A 17 21.41 -27.50 -33.84
CA ALA A 17 20.23 -28.31 -33.54
C ALA A 17 19.78 -28.08 -32.09
N VAL A 18 18.77 -27.23 -31.89
CA VAL A 18 18.11 -27.07 -30.58
C VAL A 18 17.07 -28.18 -30.43
N THR A 19 17.39 -29.22 -29.67
CA THR A 19 16.41 -30.22 -29.21
C THR A 19 15.44 -29.55 -28.23
N ALA A 20 14.25 -29.19 -28.73
CA ALA A 20 13.18 -28.67 -27.89
C ALA A 20 12.62 -29.78 -26.99
N THR A 21 12.97 -29.77 -25.71
CA THR A 21 12.22 -30.52 -24.69
C THR A 21 10.81 -29.97 -24.60
N THR A 22 9.82 -30.78 -24.98
CA THR A 22 8.40 -30.42 -24.96
C THR A 22 7.88 -30.27 -23.53
N THR A 23 7.87 -29.05 -23.00
CA THR A 23 7.10 -28.70 -21.79
C THR A 23 5.61 -28.84 -22.11
N PRO A 24 4.78 -29.49 -21.26
CA PRO A 24 3.35 -29.61 -21.53
C PRO A 24 2.68 -28.23 -21.57
N SER A 25 2.01 -27.92 -22.69
CA SER A 25 1.23 -26.69 -22.85
C SER A 25 0.04 -26.69 -21.88
N ARG A 26 0.14 -25.92 -20.79
CA ARG A 26 -0.94 -25.74 -19.82
C ARG A 26 -1.96 -24.74 -20.36
N GLN A 27 -3.13 -25.24 -20.77
CA GLN A 27 -4.27 -24.41 -21.20
C GLN A 27 -4.62 -23.35 -20.13
N PRO A 28 -4.66 -22.05 -20.47
CA PRO A 28 -4.98 -20.98 -19.52
C PRO A 28 -6.50 -20.78 -19.41
N GLY A 29 -7.13 -21.30 -18.35
CA GLY A 29 -8.55 -21.08 -18.13
C GLY A 29 -9.11 -21.64 -16.81
N THR A 30 -8.55 -22.74 -16.31
CA THR A 30 -8.94 -23.33 -15.03
C THR A 30 -7.72 -23.64 -14.18
N ILE A 31 -7.69 -23.11 -12.97
CA ILE A 31 -6.74 -23.49 -11.93
C ILE A 31 -7.19 -24.86 -11.40
N PRO A 32 -6.39 -25.94 -11.52
CA PRO A 32 -6.70 -27.21 -10.88
C PRO A 32 -6.90 -27.00 -9.38
N ALA A 33 -7.94 -27.61 -8.80
CA ALA A 33 -8.34 -27.36 -7.41
C ALA A 33 -7.20 -27.56 -6.38
N SER A 34 -6.24 -28.46 -6.67
CA SER A 34 -5.02 -28.65 -5.89
C SER A 34 -4.10 -27.41 -5.82
N SER A 35 -3.99 -26.66 -6.91
CA SER A 35 -3.15 -25.45 -6.98
C SER A 35 -3.82 -24.18 -6.44
N VAL A 36 -5.11 -24.23 -6.07
CA VAL A 36 -5.81 -23.09 -5.46
C VAL A 36 -5.21 -22.76 -4.09
N GLN A 37 -4.81 -23.75 -3.28
CA GLN A 37 -4.18 -23.49 -1.98
C GLN A 37 -2.76 -22.93 -2.10
N GLU A 38 -1.99 -23.34 -3.12
CA GLU A 38 -0.62 -22.88 -3.35
C GLU A 38 -0.55 -21.37 -3.64
N ILE A 39 -1.60 -20.80 -4.26
CA ILE A 39 -1.71 -19.37 -4.55
C ILE A 39 -1.88 -18.51 -3.28
N PHE A 40 -2.23 -19.06 -2.12
CA PHE A 40 -2.31 -18.30 -0.87
C PHE A 40 -0.96 -18.17 -0.15
N LYS A 41 0.12 -18.71 -0.71
CA LYS A 41 1.44 -18.81 -0.09
C LYS A 41 2.53 -18.17 -0.97
N ALA A 42 3.60 -17.67 -0.35
CA ALA A 42 4.78 -17.20 -1.05
C ALA A 42 5.37 -18.32 -1.93
N GLY A 43 5.73 -18.01 -3.18
CA GLY A 43 6.29 -18.98 -4.12
C GLY A 43 5.93 -18.71 -5.58
N SER A 44 6.42 -19.58 -6.47
CA SER A 44 6.24 -19.46 -7.92
C SER A 44 4.77 -19.44 -8.34
N ALA A 45 3.91 -20.27 -7.76
CA ALA A 45 2.48 -20.30 -8.08
C ALA A 45 1.78 -18.95 -7.87
N ALA A 46 2.12 -18.24 -6.78
CA ALA A 46 1.59 -16.91 -6.49
C ALA A 46 2.23 -15.82 -7.37
N GLN A 47 3.52 -15.95 -7.71
CA GLN A 47 4.20 -15.08 -8.67
C GLN A 47 3.57 -15.20 -10.07
N ASP A 48 3.39 -16.42 -10.58
CA ASP A 48 2.73 -16.69 -11.86
C ASP A 48 1.30 -16.14 -11.86
N ARG A 49 0.55 -16.33 -10.75
CA ARG A 49 -0.80 -15.77 -10.62
C ARG A 49 -0.80 -14.25 -10.62
N CYS A 50 0.24 -13.62 -10.04
CA CYS A 50 0.41 -12.17 -10.06
C CYS A 50 0.63 -11.66 -11.49
N SER A 51 1.63 -12.20 -12.19
CA SER A 51 1.92 -11.83 -13.59
C SER A 51 0.73 -12.06 -14.52
N TRP A 52 -0.05 -13.13 -14.29
CA TRP A 52 -1.28 -13.40 -15.03
C TRP A 52 -2.32 -12.27 -14.91
N LEU A 53 -2.45 -11.59 -13.76
CA LEU A 53 -3.41 -10.50 -13.57
C LEU A 53 -3.17 -9.36 -14.57
N SER A 54 -1.93 -8.85 -14.69
CA SER A 54 -1.64 -7.72 -15.60
C SER A 54 -2.00 -8.00 -17.06
N THR A 55 -1.84 -9.25 -17.51
CA THR A 55 -2.14 -9.66 -18.88
C THR A 55 -3.63 -9.89 -19.11
N ASN A 56 -4.36 -10.43 -18.13
CA ASN A 56 -5.73 -10.93 -18.32
C ASN A 56 -6.81 -10.04 -17.71
N PHE A 57 -6.51 -9.25 -16.68
CA PHE A 57 -7.52 -8.49 -15.94
C PHE A 57 -8.35 -7.58 -16.85
N LYS A 58 -7.74 -6.95 -17.87
CA LYS A 58 -8.46 -6.08 -18.81
C LYS A 58 -9.62 -6.76 -19.53
N SER A 59 -9.52 -8.06 -19.87
CA SER A 59 -10.62 -8.80 -20.49
C SER A 59 -11.66 -9.29 -19.49
N GLN A 60 -11.28 -9.40 -18.21
CA GLN A 60 -12.13 -9.93 -17.12
C GLN A 60 -12.86 -8.82 -16.36
N SER A 61 -12.34 -7.59 -16.35
CA SER A 61 -12.92 -6.40 -15.69
C SER A 61 -14.36 -6.12 -16.13
N SER A 62 -15.21 -5.62 -15.24
CA SER A 62 -16.49 -4.97 -15.60
C SER A 62 -16.31 -3.54 -16.11
N GLN A 63 -15.13 -2.94 -15.88
CA GLN A 63 -14.84 -1.53 -16.12
C GLN A 63 -13.77 -1.34 -17.20
N SER A 64 -13.83 -0.21 -17.91
CA SER A 64 -12.82 0.17 -18.90
C SER A 64 -11.49 0.47 -18.19
N ILE A 65 -10.56 -0.48 -18.27
CA ILE A 65 -9.22 -0.39 -17.69
C ILE A 65 -8.15 -0.44 -18.77
N ASN A 66 -7.14 0.39 -18.61
CA ASN A 66 -5.94 0.46 -19.44
C ASN A 66 -4.70 0.40 -18.57
N ASN A 67 -3.55 0.19 -19.21
CA ASN A 67 -2.24 0.34 -18.57
C ASN A 67 -2.09 -0.53 -17.30
N THR A 68 -2.56 -1.78 -17.38
CA THR A 68 -2.52 -2.73 -16.27
C THR A 68 -1.11 -3.23 -16.02
N PHE A 69 -0.70 -3.27 -14.76
CA PHE A 69 0.60 -3.78 -14.33
C PHE A 69 0.46 -4.66 -13.10
N SER A 70 1.44 -5.54 -12.90
CA SER A 70 1.54 -6.35 -11.69
C SER A 70 3.00 -6.57 -11.33
N GLU A 71 3.26 -6.79 -10.05
CA GLU A 71 4.59 -7.10 -9.55
C GLU A 71 4.50 -7.97 -8.30
N TYR A 72 5.24 -9.08 -8.30
CA TYR A 72 5.34 -9.95 -7.15
C TYR A 72 6.52 -9.50 -6.28
N TYR A 73 6.25 -9.28 -4.99
CA TYR A 73 7.25 -8.97 -3.98
C TYR A 73 7.42 -10.16 -3.04
N PRO A 74 8.64 -10.72 -2.90
CA PRO A 74 8.91 -11.82 -1.96
C PRO A 74 8.79 -11.38 -0.49
N GLU A 75 8.60 -12.35 0.40
CA GLU A 75 8.42 -12.12 1.84
C GLU A 75 9.61 -11.38 2.44
N GLY A 76 9.36 -10.33 3.23
CA GLY A 76 10.42 -9.50 3.81
C GLY A 76 10.81 -8.27 2.97
N SER A 77 10.33 -8.14 1.72
CA SER A 77 10.49 -6.91 0.94
C SER A 77 9.82 -5.72 1.61
N ASN A 78 10.33 -4.50 1.38
CA ASN A 78 9.65 -3.26 1.75
C ASN A 78 10.12 -2.11 0.82
N PRO A 79 9.68 -2.12 -0.47
CA PRO A 79 10.14 -1.17 -1.48
C PRO A 79 9.76 0.28 -1.12
N SER A 80 10.63 1.24 -1.44
CA SER A 80 10.34 2.67 -1.26
C SER A 80 9.17 3.15 -2.12
N LEU A 81 8.65 4.33 -1.81
CA LEU A 81 7.58 4.94 -2.60
C LEU A 81 8.08 5.32 -4.00
N GLU A 82 9.30 5.84 -4.12
CA GLU A 82 9.99 6.15 -5.38
C GLU A 82 10.26 4.87 -6.19
N LEU A 83 10.67 3.78 -5.53
CA LEU A 83 10.85 2.48 -6.20
C LEU A 83 9.50 1.96 -6.71
N LEU A 84 8.44 1.99 -5.90
CA LEU A 84 7.08 1.64 -6.31
C LEU A 84 6.62 2.47 -7.52
N VAL A 85 6.92 3.77 -7.56
CA VAL A 85 6.62 4.64 -8.72
C VAL A 85 7.50 4.36 -9.93
N ALA A 86 8.78 4.07 -9.76
CA ALA A 86 9.71 3.77 -10.86
C ALA A 86 9.34 2.49 -11.63
N ARG A 87 8.49 1.64 -11.05
CA ARG A 87 7.93 0.43 -11.69
C ARG A 87 6.62 0.68 -12.45
N TYR A 88 6.07 1.90 -12.42
CA TYR A 88 4.92 2.24 -13.24
C TYR A 88 5.25 2.16 -14.73
N PRO A 89 4.35 1.62 -15.56
CA PRO A 89 4.47 1.71 -17.02
C PRO A 89 4.58 3.15 -17.52
N ALA A 90 5.11 3.32 -18.73
CA ALA A 90 5.11 4.60 -19.42
C ALA A 90 3.69 5.18 -19.53
N ASN A 91 3.57 6.51 -19.39
CA ASN A 91 2.31 7.27 -19.41
C ASN A 91 1.35 7.04 -18.23
N THR A 92 1.72 6.27 -17.19
CA THR A 92 0.94 6.17 -15.94
C THR A 92 0.85 7.51 -15.21
N LEU A 93 1.95 8.28 -15.22
CA LEU A 93 2.03 9.62 -14.65
C LEU A 93 2.06 10.68 -15.78
N PRO A 94 1.25 11.75 -15.71
CA PRO A 94 1.34 12.86 -16.65
C PRO A 94 2.70 13.55 -16.57
N ALA A 95 3.29 13.89 -17.73
CA ALA A 95 4.57 14.62 -17.79
C ALA A 95 4.53 15.95 -17.02
N THR A 96 3.37 16.62 -17.00
CA THR A 96 3.11 17.86 -16.25
C THR A 96 3.18 17.70 -14.73
N PHE A 97 2.98 16.49 -14.21
CA PHE A 97 3.01 16.18 -12.78
C PHE A 97 4.40 15.73 -12.29
N LEU A 98 5.31 15.30 -13.17
CA LEU A 98 6.62 14.77 -12.78
C LEU A 98 7.48 15.76 -11.96
N LYS A 99 7.30 17.06 -12.15
CA LYS A 99 7.93 18.12 -11.35
C LYS A 99 7.47 18.15 -9.88
N ASP A 100 6.22 17.74 -9.62
CA ASP A 100 5.59 17.76 -8.31
C ASP A 100 5.73 16.39 -7.60
N LEU A 101 6.04 15.33 -8.34
CA LEU A 101 6.11 13.94 -7.87
C LEU A 101 6.93 13.78 -6.56
N GLN A 102 8.16 14.30 -6.49
CA GLN A 102 9.00 14.16 -5.30
C GLN A 102 8.36 14.80 -4.07
N LYS A 103 7.70 15.96 -4.24
CA LYS A 103 6.95 16.61 -3.17
C LYS A 103 5.71 15.79 -2.79
N THR A 104 4.93 15.31 -3.76
CA THR A 104 3.77 14.45 -3.50
C THR A 104 4.18 13.19 -2.73
N LEU A 105 5.29 12.53 -3.08
CA LEU A 105 5.76 11.34 -2.35
C LEU A 105 6.10 11.68 -0.88
N SER A 106 6.80 12.78 -0.62
CA SER A 106 7.06 13.24 0.76
C SER A 106 5.79 13.57 1.56
N GLU A 107 4.71 13.94 0.87
CA GLU A 107 3.40 14.25 1.47
C GLU A 107 2.45 13.06 1.54
N VAL A 108 2.71 11.96 0.81
CA VAL A 108 1.99 10.67 0.95
C VAL A 108 2.38 10.03 2.28
N GLY A 109 3.66 10.07 2.61
CA GLY A 109 4.24 9.58 3.86
C GLY A 109 5.71 9.20 3.66
N PRO A 110 6.46 8.96 4.75
CA PRO A 110 7.78 8.37 4.65
C PRO A 110 7.68 6.90 4.20
N ASP A 111 8.82 6.31 3.81
CA ASP A 111 8.87 4.89 3.42
C ASP A 111 8.65 3.94 4.61
N ILE A 112 8.97 4.41 5.82
CA ILE A 112 8.93 3.69 7.10
C ILE A 112 8.49 4.63 8.23
N ASP A 113 7.23 4.56 8.67
CA ASP A 113 6.59 5.21 9.85
C ASP A 113 6.67 4.49 11.21
N ILE A 114 7.80 4.00 11.77
CA ILE A 114 7.72 3.15 13.00
C ILE A 114 6.89 3.79 14.15
N THR A 115 6.94 5.11 14.29
CA THR A 115 6.28 5.87 15.36
C THR A 115 4.79 6.09 15.11
N ALA A 116 4.38 6.62 13.96
CA ALA A 116 2.96 6.73 13.60
C ALA A 116 2.32 5.34 13.41
N ASP A 117 3.11 4.39 12.93
CA ASP A 117 2.68 3.04 12.59
C ASP A 117 2.89 2.05 13.75
N ALA A 118 3.02 2.54 15.00
CA ALA A 118 3.10 1.78 16.24
C ALA A 118 3.85 0.43 16.12
N GLY A 119 5.06 0.46 15.55
CA GLY A 119 5.87 -0.74 15.32
C GLY A 119 5.55 -1.53 14.04
N TYR A 120 5.14 -0.88 12.95
CA TYR A 120 5.13 -1.49 11.60
C TYR A 120 6.47 -2.18 11.28
N GLY A 121 6.40 -3.29 10.54
CA GLY A 121 7.50 -4.24 10.37
C GLY A 121 7.66 -5.16 11.59
N LYS A 122 7.80 -4.61 12.81
CA LYS A 122 8.07 -5.38 14.05
C LYS A 122 6.97 -6.40 14.39
N SER A 123 5.71 -6.15 14.01
CA SER A 123 4.57 -7.06 14.24
C SER A 123 4.28 -8.03 13.08
N GLY A 124 5.09 -8.02 12.02
CA GLY A 124 4.85 -8.75 10.76
C GLY A 124 5.02 -10.27 10.80
N GLY A 125 5.14 -10.90 11.97
CA GLY A 125 5.50 -12.33 12.07
C GLY A 125 6.94 -12.57 11.64
N ARG A 126 7.18 -13.60 10.83
CA ARG A 126 8.54 -14.00 10.37
C ARG A 126 9.31 -12.85 9.73
N SER A 127 8.70 -12.12 8.82
CA SER A 127 9.35 -11.00 8.11
C SER A 127 9.74 -9.84 9.03
N GLY A 128 9.16 -9.73 10.23
CA GLY A 128 9.56 -8.75 11.24
C GLY A 128 10.96 -8.98 11.83
N SER A 129 11.62 -10.10 11.51
CA SER A 129 13.05 -10.30 11.77
C SER A 129 13.97 -9.40 10.94
N ASN A 130 13.50 -8.88 9.79
CA ASN A 130 14.16 -7.77 9.06
C ASN A 130 13.95 -6.40 9.76
N GLY A 131 13.24 -6.38 10.89
CA GLY A 131 13.01 -5.19 11.72
C GLY A 131 12.09 -4.18 11.04
N PRO A 132 12.46 -2.88 10.99
CA PRO A 132 11.71 -1.88 10.25
C PRO A 132 12.11 -1.77 8.77
N LEU A 133 13.15 -2.49 8.34
CA LEU A 133 13.72 -2.46 6.98
C LEU A 133 13.30 -3.68 6.14
N GLY A 134 12.19 -4.29 6.54
CA GLY A 134 11.61 -5.46 5.90
C GLY A 134 10.56 -6.02 6.85
N GLY A 135 9.41 -6.40 6.33
CA GLY A 135 8.26 -6.69 7.21
C GLY A 135 6.90 -6.66 6.52
N LEU A 136 6.85 -6.56 5.19
CA LEU A 136 5.67 -6.97 4.45
C LEU A 136 5.64 -8.51 4.35
N PRO A 137 4.45 -9.13 4.31
CA PRO A 137 4.31 -10.48 3.74
C PRO A 137 4.85 -10.51 2.30
N ALA A 138 4.99 -11.70 1.72
CA ALA A 138 5.01 -11.77 0.26
C ALA A 138 3.68 -11.22 -0.28
N PHE A 139 3.69 -10.48 -1.39
CA PHE A 139 2.44 -9.94 -1.94
C PHE A 139 2.49 -9.79 -3.45
N CYS A 140 1.32 -9.91 -4.08
CA CYS A 140 1.13 -9.41 -5.43
C CYS A 140 0.63 -7.96 -5.36
N ARG A 141 1.39 -7.04 -5.96
CA ARG A 141 0.94 -5.70 -6.31
C ARG A 141 0.27 -5.76 -7.68
N PHE A 142 -0.92 -5.17 -7.81
CA PHE A 142 -1.60 -4.98 -9.08
C PHE A 142 -2.11 -3.53 -9.18
N GLY A 143 -2.13 -2.96 -10.37
CA GLY A 143 -2.75 -1.66 -10.61
C GLY A 143 -3.07 -1.39 -12.07
N GLY A 144 -3.69 -0.24 -12.32
CA GLY A 144 -3.99 0.24 -13.66
C GLY A 144 -4.80 1.54 -13.66
N ASN A 145 -5.12 2.03 -14.86
CA ASN A 145 -5.89 3.27 -15.05
C ASN A 145 -7.32 2.94 -15.49
N LEU A 146 -8.30 3.27 -14.64
CA LEU A 146 -9.73 3.19 -14.96
C LEU A 146 -10.14 4.48 -15.70
N ALA A 147 -10.73 4.36 -16.89
CA ALA A 147 -11.24 5.51 -17.62
C ALA A 147 -12.59 5.96 -17.04
N THR A 148 -12.63 7.15 -16.44
CA THR A 148 -13.82 7.69 -15.76
C THR A 148 -14.58 8.73 -16.59
N SER A 149 -13.90 9.35 -17.55
CA SER A 149 -14.52 10.09 -18.66
C SER A 149 -13.58 10.17 -19.88
N ALA A 150 -13.93 10.96 -20.89
CA ALA A 150 -13.02 11.30 -21.99
C ALA A 150 -11.83 12.18 -21.56
N LEU A 151 -11.88 12.80 -20.37
CA LEU A 151 -10.89 13.75 -19.86
C LEU A 151 -10.21 13.30 -18.56
N THR A 152 -10.72 12.25 -17.91
CA THR A 152 -10.29 11.83 -16.56
C THR A 152 -10.06 10.32 -16.48
N SER A 153 -9.11 9.94 -15.63
CA SER A 153 -8.84 8.53 -15.32
C SER A 153 -8.31 8.39 -13.90
N VAL A 154 -8.64 7.26 -13.28
CA VAL A 154 -8.28 6.93 -11.90
C VAL A 154 -7.17 5.90 -11.93
N LEU A 155 -5.99 6.27 -11.44
CA LEU A 155 -4.95 5.29 -11.11
C LEU A 155 -5.34 4.64 -9.78
N PHE A 156 -5.45 3.31 -9.76
CA PHE A 156 -5.69 2.55 -8.54
C PHE A 156 -4.70 1.40 -8.41
N GLU A 157 -4.53 0.95 -7.18
CA GLU A 157 -3.75 -0.23 -6.84
C GLU A 157 -4.47 -1.14 -5.85
N VAL A 158 -4.12 -2.42 -5.90
CA VAL A 158 -4.57 -3.49 -5.01
C VAL A 158 -3.36 -4.33 -4.65
N TRP A 159 -3.07 -4.49 -3.36
CA TRP A 159 -1.99 -5.33 -2.88
C TRP A 159 -2.55 -6.54 -2.13
N LEU A 160 -2.05 -7.72 -2.47
CA LEU A 160 -2.66 -9.02 -2.18
C LEU A 160 -1.66 -9.85 -1.34
N PRO A 161 -1.79 -9.87 0.00
CA PRO A 161 -0.83 -10.52 0.88
C PRO A 161 -0.95 -12.04 0.96
N LEU A 162 0.18 -12.69 0.82
CA LEU A 162 0.35 -14.14 0.86
C LEU A 162 0.87 -14.58 2.23
N ALA A 163 0.64 -15.84 2.59
CA ALA A 163 1.29 -16.46 3.74
C ALA A 163 2.76 -16.77 3.45
N SER A 164 3.53 -16.89 4.51
CA SER A 164 4.94 -17.23 4.45
C SER A 164 5.16 -18.66 3.95
N ASP A 165 6.27 -18.88 3.25
CA ASP A 165 6.83 -20.21 3.05
C ASP A 165 8.17 -20.31 3.77
N LEU A 166 8.20 -21.11 4.83
CA LEU A 166 9.40 -21.32 5.64
C LEU A 166 10.56 -21.95 4.85
N SER A 167 10.27 -22.63 3.73
CA SER A 167 11.29 -23.16 2.81
C SER A 167 11.93 -22.10 1.91
N ILE A 168 11.27 -20.96 1.72
CA ILE A 168 11.78 -19.83 0.93
C ILE A 168 12.46 -18.85 1.91
N PRO A 169 13.72 -18.42 1.67
CA PRO A 169 14.37 -17.41 2.51
C PRO A 169 13.68 -16.05 2.36
N LEU A 170 13.78 -15.21 3.41
CA LEU A 170 13.34 -13.82 3.31
C LEU A 170 14.13 -13.07 2.23
N ALA A 171 13.48 -12.09 1.60
CA ALA A 171 14.12 -11.14 0.73
C ALA A 171 15.27 -10.44 1.47
N PRO A 172 16.46 -10.30 0.86
CA PRO A 172 17.57 -9.59 1.47
C PRO A 172 17.22 -8.10 1.59
N ILE A 173 17.59 -7.50 2.73
CA ILE A 173 17.43 -6.05 2.92
C ILE A 173 18.33 -5.33 1.91
N ASN A 174 17.72 -4.57 1.00
CA ASN A 174 18.43 -3.90 -0.08
C ASN A 174 18.46 -2.37 0.14
N THR A 175 19.63 -1.74 -0.02
CA THR A 175 19.76 -0.28 0.07
C THR A 175 18.98 0.47 -1.00
N THR A 176 18.66 -0.14 -2.15
CA THR A 176 17.81 0.52 -3.16
C THR A 176 16.33 0.57 -2.79
N ASP A 177 15.92 -0.16 -1.75
CA ASP A 177 14.55 -0.09 -1.22
C ASP A 177 14.34 1.15 -0.33
N TYR A 178 15.40 1.96 -0.11
CA TYR A 178 15.42 3.16 0.75
C TYR A 178 16.22 4.33 0.12
N PRO A 179 15.61 5.12 -0.78
CA PRO A 179 16.25 6.29 -1.37
C PRO A 179 16.32 7.45 -0.38
N THR A 180 17.28 8.34 -0.64
CA THR A 180 17.85 9.21 0.38
C THR A 180 17.07 10.49 0.66
N ASN A 181 15.95 10.75 -0.02
CA ASN A 181 15.28 12.06 0.00
C ASN A 181 14.17 12.13 1.06
N SER A 182 13.37 11.08 1.14
CA SER A 182 12.25 10.87 2.08
C SER A 182 12.73 10.15 3.34
N THR A 183 13.50 9.07 3.18
CA THR A 183 13.98 8.25 4.30
C THR A 183 15.46 7.87 4.14
N PRO A 184 16.43 8.75 4.48
CA PRO A 184 17.86 8.50 4.28
C PRO A 184 18.45 7.40 5.19
N VAL A 185 18.21 6.15 4.81
CA VAL A 185 18.79 4.96 5.42
C VAL A 185 20.10 4.61 4.69
N VAL A 186 21.17 4.37 5.45
CA VAL A 186 22.43 3.80 4.93
C VAL A 186 22.71 2.52 5.69
N LEU A 187 23.02 1.44 4.96
CA LEU A 187 23.30 0.14 5.53
C LEU A 187 24.79 -0.22 5.37
N SER A 188 25.29 -0.99 6.33
CA SER A 188 26.55 -1.71 6.21
C SER A 188 26.40 -2.90 5.26
N LYS A 189 27.53 -3.50 4.85
CA LYS A 189 27.53 -4.74 4.05
C LYS A 189 26.79 -5.91 4.74
N ASP A 190 26.68 -5.86 6.06
CA ASP A 190 26.04 -6.87 6.90
C ASP A 190 24.58 -6.49 7.26
N GLY A 191 23.98 -5.53 6.56
CA GLY A 191 22.58 -5.11 6.74
C GLY A 191 22.30 -4.20 7.95
N LYS A 192 23.28 -3.96 8.84
CA LYS A 192 23.11 -3.03 9.99
C LYS A 192 22.93 -1.58 9.53
N VAL A 193 22.05 -0.85 10.21
CA VAL A 193 21.81 0.59 9.98
C VAL A 193 23.00 1.43 10.44
N LEU A 194 23.61 2.16 9.52
CA LEU A 194 24.70 3.11 9.77
C LEU A 194 24.22 4.57 9.84
N LYS A 195 23.15 4.89 9.11
CA LYS A 195 22.48 6.19 9.13
C LYS A 195 20.99 5.97 8.91
N GLY A 196 20.16 6.81 9.51
CA GLY A 196 18.70 6.77 9.39
C GLY A 196 18.07 7.87 10.23
N PRO A 197 16.74 8.07 10.12
CA PRO A 197 15.99 8.87 11.08
C PRO A 197 16.20 8.37 12.53
N PRO A 198 16.09 9.24 13.55
CA PRO A 198 16.43 8.90 14.94
C PRO A 198 15.75 7.64 15.49
N TYR A 199 14.52 7.34 15.07
CA TYR A 199 13.79 6.14 15.48
C TYR A 199 14.42 4.82 14.99
N LEU A 200 15.20 4.83 13.90
CA LEU A 200 15.98 3.66 13.46
C LEU A 200 17.24 3.48 14.31
N LEU A 201 17.88 4.57 14.69
CA LEU A 201 19.16 4.57 15.42
C LEU A 201 18.96 4.29 16.91
N ALA A 202 17.84 4.72 17.51
CA ALA A 202 17.53 4.55 18.93
C ALA A 202 17.27 3.09 19.36
N ASN A 203 17.17 2.13 18.43
CA ASN A 203 17.05 0.70 18.72
C ASN A 203 18.41 -0.05 18.63
N LEU A 204 19.52 0.65 18.39
CA LEU A 204 20.87 0.07 18.45
C LEU A 204 21.32 -0.04 19.92
N PRO A 205 21.93 -1.15 20.37
CA PRO A 205 22.55 -1.23 21.69
C PRO A 205 23.60 -0.13 21.86
N SER A 206 23.55 0.62 22.96
CA SER A 206 24.38 1.82 23.16
C SER A 206 25.87 1.45 23.32
N GLY A 207 26.61 1.47 22.22
CA GLY A 207 28.06 1.28 22.20
C GLY A 207 28.82 2.60 22.28
N SER A 208 29.31 2.95 23.47
CA SER A 208 30.40 3.90 23.76
C SER A 208 30.39 5.26 23.03
N SER A 209 29.95 6.30 23.71
CA SER A 209 30.23 7.69 23.32
C SER A 209 31.73 8.00 23.30
N SER A 210 32.24 8.53 22.18
CA SER A 210 33.53 9.24 22.14
C SER A 210 33.30 10.71 21.78
N SER A 211 33.28 11.57 22.79
CA SER A 211 33.18 13.02 22.64
C SER A 211 34.51 13.61 22.14
N THR A 212 34.48 14.47 21.13
CA THR A 212 35.58 15.40 20.82
C THR A 212 35.01 16.81 20.59
N PRO A 213 35.45 17.85 21.32
CA PRO A 213 34.86 19.18 21.26
C PRO A 213 35.57 20.13 20.28
N THR A 214 34.83 21.02 19.61
CA THR A 214 35.39 22.17 18.85
C THR A 214 34.32 23.30 18.73
N PRO A 215 34.67 24.56 18.40
CA PRO A 215 34.68 25.60 19.43
C PRO A 215 33.68 26.76 19.22
N LYS A 216 33.60 27.66 20.22
CA LYS A 216 32.76 28.88 20.21
C LYS A 216 33.25 29.93 19.20
N GLY A 217 32.29 30.65 18.59
CA GLY A 217 32.47 31.96 17.93
C GLY A 217 31.26 32.86 18.19
N ALA A 218 31.49 34.18 18.36
CA ALA A 218 30.45 35.20 18.63
C ALA A 218 29.53 35.43 17.40
N GLY A 219 28.26 35.85 17.50
CA GLY A 219 27.74 37.09 18.12
C GLY A 219 27.90 38.25 17.11
N THR A 220 26.88 38.91 16.56
CA THR A 220 25.71 39.67 17.11
C THR A 220 24.77 40.06 15.93
N ALA A 221 23.53 40.56 16.03
CA ALA A 221 22.53 40.74 17.11
C ALA A 221 21.13 40.97 16.46
N GLY A 222 20.04 40.81 17.22
CA GLY A 222 18.67 41.16 16.83
C GLY A 222 17.83 41.53 18.06
N VAL A 223 17.00 42.57 17.94
CA VAL A 223 16.46 43.34 19.09
C VAL A 223 15.19 42.74 19.71
N SER A 224 15.00 42.96 21.01
CA SER A 224 13.80 42.63 21.80
C SER A 224 13.24 43.89 22.49
N PRO A 225 11.96 43.89 22.89
CA PRO A 225 11.62 44.41 24.22
C PRO A 225 10.67 43.53 25.06
N THR A 226 10.94 43.56 26.37
CA THR A 226 10.10 43.35 27.59
C THR A 226 8.56 43.32 27.44
N GLY A 227 7.77 42.57 28.25
CA GLY A 227 8.08 41.64 29.34
C GLY A 227 7.55 42.06 30.73
N THR A 228 6.64 41.26 31.32
CA THR A 228 6.34 41.25 32.78
C THR A 228 5.76 39.89 33.22
N SER A 229 6.04 39.48 34.46
CA SER A 229 5.70 38.14 34.99
C SER A 229 4.85 38.21 36.27
N LEU A 230 4.00 37.19 36.52
CA LEU A 230 3.51 36.88 37.87
C LEU A 230 3.50 35.36 38.15
N LYS A 231 3.65 35.02 39.44
CA LYS A 231 3.81 33.66 39.99
C LYS A 231 2.46 33.00 40.37
N PRO A 232 2.42 31.67 40.58
CA PRO A 232 1.19 30.95 40.93
C PRO A 232 0.83 31.05 42.42
N HIS A 233 -0.47 30.91 42.74
CA HIS A 233 -0.98 30.74 44.10
C HIS A 233 -1.65 29.36 44.29
N ALA A 234 -1.51 28.83 45.50
CA ALA A 234 -2.03 27.55 45.97
C ALA A 234 -3.48 27.69 46.54
N PRO A 235 -4.19 26.59 46.83
CA PRO A 235 -5.63 26.58 47.10
C PRO A 235 -5.98 26.71 48.59
N ASP A 236 -7.26 26.90 48.91
CA ASP A 236 -7.85 26.24 50.09
C ASP A 236 -9.40 26.14 50.06
N THR A 237 -9.87 24.99 50.58
CA THR A 237 -11.14 24.64 51.26
C THR A 237 -12.36 25.59 51.18
N SER A 238 -13.62 25.16 51.05
CA SER A 238 -14.29 23.86 51.34
C SER A 238 -15.58 23.75 50.48
N SER A 239 -16.55 22.82 50.61
CA SER A 239 -16.88 21.82 51.64
C SER A 239 -17.61 20.58 51.05
N SER A 240 -18.34 19.83 51.89
CA SER A 240 -18.88 18.48 51.71
C SER A 240 -20.39 18.38 51.49
N SER A 241 -20.83 17.42 50.66
CA SER A 241 -21.92 16.51 51.05
C SER A 241 -21.80 15.17 50.29
N ASP A 242 -21.99 14.06 51.00
CA ASP A 242 -21.91 12.70 50.45
C ASP A 242 -23.05 12.40 49.45
N SER A 243 -22.75 11.58 48.43
CA SER A 243 -23.79 10.78 47.77
C SER A 243 -23.26 9.42 47.29
N ASP A 244 -23.92 8.38 47.80
CA ASP A 244 -23.71 6.95 47.59
C ASP A 244 -23.78 6.53 46.10
N PRO A 245 -22.85 5.68 45.58
CA PRO A 245 -22.83 5.26 44.18
C PRO A 245 -23.99 4.34 43.74
N SER A 246 -24.98 4.03 44.59
CA SER A 246 -26.05 3.08 44.30
C SER A 246 -27.20 3.56 43.38
N LYS A 247 -27.23 4.83 42.93
CA LYS A 247 -28.36 5.39 42.15
C LYS A 247 -27.96 6.23 40.93
N SER A 248 -27.55 5.56 39.85
CA SER A 248 -27.56 6.15 38.51
C SER A 248 -28.84 5.73 37.75
N PRO A 249 -29.68 6.65 37.25
CA PRO A 249 -30.82 6.29 36.41
C PRO A 249 -30.36 5.79 35.03
N PRO A 250 -31.05 4.81 34.42
CA PRO A 250 -30.63 4.29 33.12
C PRO A 250 -30.74 5.36 32.02
N PRO A 251 -29.84 5.35 31.01
CA PRO A 251 -29.90 6.32 29.93
C PRO A 251 -31.20 6.14 29.13
N LYS A 252 -31.96 7.23 29.00
CA LYS A 252 -33.21 7.23 28.21
C LYS A 252 -32.91 6.90 26.75
N ALA A 253 -33.49 5.80 26.26
CA ALA A 253 -33.52 5.51 24.84
C ALA A 253 -34.22 6.67 24.10
N ARG A 254 -33.54 7.26 23.11
CA ARG A 254 -34.19 8.12 22.11
C ARG A 254 -34.74 7.23 21.00
N GLY A 255 -35.92 7.60 20.49
CA GLY A 255 -36.75 6.76 19.61
C GLY A 255 -36.05 6.31 18.33
N GLY A 256 -36.50 5.16 17.83
CA GLY A 256 -35.86 4.48 16.70
C GLY A 256 -36.10 5.13 15.34
N LEU A 257 -35.24 4.73 14.41
CA LEU A 257 -35.57 4.65 12.99
C LEU A 257 -35.74 3.15 12.70
N ASP A 258 -36.96 2.74 12.34
CA ASP A 258 -37.28 1.34 12.09
C ASP A 258 -36.70 0.84 10.76
N GLY A 259 -36.34 -0.44 10.70
CA GLY A 259 -36.14 -1.15 9.43
C GLY A 259 -34.71 -1.59 9.08
N GLY A 260 -34.04 -2.33 9.96
CA GLY A 260 -32.82 -3.07 9.61
C GLY A 260 -32.38 -4.00 10.73
N GLU A 261 -32.00 -5.24 10.42
CA GLU A 261 -31.56 -6.23 11.42
C GLU A 261 -30.43 -5.66 12.29
N THR A 262 -30.69 -5.50 13.60
CA THR A 262 -29.72 -5.01 14.58
C THR A 262 -28.74 -6.11 14.97
N GLY A 263 -27.93 -6.53 13.99
CA GLY A 263 -26.82 -7.44 14.22
C GLY A 263 -25.90 -6.91 15.34
N SER A 264 -25.45 -7.82 16.22
CA SER A 264 -24.60 -7.45 17.35
C SER A 264 -23.34 -6.71 16.88
N PRO A 265 -22.82 -5.73 17.65
CA PRO A 265 -21.62 -5.00 17.29
C PRO A 265 -20.45 -5.92 16.93
N LEU A 266 -19.79 -5.65 15.80
CA LEU A 266 -18.64 -6.45 15.37
C LEU A 266 -17.48 -6.29 16.36
N CYS A 267 -17.09 -7.39 17.00
CA CYS A 267 -15.87 -7.45 17.80
C CYS A 267 -14.63 -7.17 16.92
N GLY A 268 -13.53 -6.70 17.51
CA GLY A 268 -12.30 -6.37 16.77
C GLY A 268 -11.80 -7.50 15.86
N SER A 269 -11.87 -8.76 16.31
CA SER A 269 -11.49 -9.92 15.50
C SER A 269 -12.46 -10.27 14.37
N ALA A 270 -13.71 -9.78 14.42
CA ALA A 270 -14.62 -9.87 13.28
C ALA A 270 -14.24 -8.85 12.18
N VAL A 271 -13.63 -7.73 12.55
CA VAL A 271 -13.11 -6.70 11.63
C VAL A 271 -11.73 -7.06 11.10
N PHE A 272 -10.73 -7.20 11.97
CA PHE A 272 -9.33 -7.43 11.60
C PHE A 272 -9.00 -8.89 11.25
N GLY A 273 -9.93 -9.80 11.52
CA GLY A 273 -9.67 -11.24 11.56
C GLY A 273 -9.23 -11.71 12.95
N GLN A 274 -9.39 -13.00 13.22
CA GLN A 274 -8.73 -13.63 14.35
C GLN A 274 -7.23 -13.76 14.03
N PRO A 275 -6.32 -13.64 15.02
CA PRO A 275 -4.94 -14.08 14.87
C PRO A 275 -4.94 -15.55 14.45
N LYS A 276 -4.54 -15.84 13.22
CA LYS A 276 -4.43 -17.21 12.70
C LYS A 276 -3.03 -17.75 12.95
N ALA A 277 -2.91 -19.07 13.02
CA ALA A 277 -1.63 -19.77 12.83
C ALA A 277 -1.06 -19.67 11.39
N PHE A 278 -1.70 -18.87 10.53
CA PHE A 278 -1.40 -18.66 9.12
C PHE A 278 -1.38 -17.16 8.87
N ASP A 279 -0.25 -16.65 8.38
CA ASP A 279 0.08 -15.23 8.27
C ASP A 279 -0.26 -14.63 6.91
N GLY A 280 -1.05 -15.32 6.09
CA GLY A 280 -1.57 -14.81 4.82
C GLY A 280 -2.85 -13.99 4.94
N TRP A 281 -3.45 -13.68 3.79
CA TRP A 281 -4.67 -12.88 3.67
C TRP A 281 -5.77 -13.23 4.70
N ASN A 282 -6.25 -12.22 5.42
CA ASN A 282 -7.31 -12.32 6.42
C ASN A 282 -8.72 -12.53 5.81
N GLY A 283 -8.82 -12.63 4.48
CA GLY A 283 -10.07 -12.85 3.76
C GLY A 283 -10.92 -11.60 3.57
N ARG A 284 -10.39 -10.39 3.78
CA ARG A 284 -11.12 -9.12 3.67
C ARG A 284 -10.36 -8.12 2.81
N LEU A 285 -11.10 -7.20 2.18
CA LEU A 285 -10.53 -6.02 1.51
C LEU A 285 -10.59 -4.81 2.46
N LEU A 286 -9.55 -3.99 2.50
CA LEU A 286 -9.58 -2.66 3.10
C LEU A 286 -9.22 -1.63 2.02
N TYR A 287 -10.20 -0.79 1.67
CA TYR A 287 -9.96 0.35 0.81
C TYR A 287 -9.50 1.55 1.65
N ILE A 288 -8.44 2.23 1.21
CA ILE A 288 -7.85 3.38 1.89
C ILE A 288 -8.13 4.63 1.07
N GLY A 289 -8.78 5.60 1.71
CA GLY A 289 -9.11 6.91 1.15
C GLY A 289 -7.95 7.90 1.22
N ASN A 290 -8.10 8.97 0.44
CA ASN A 290 -7.18 10.10 0.39
C ASN A 290 -7.56 11.17 1.43
N GLY A 291 -6.56 11.85 2.01
CA GLY A 291 -6.74 13.01 2.88
C GLY A 291 -6.48 14.33 2.14
N GLY A 292 -7.11 15.41 2.58
CA GLY A 292 -6.94 16.75 1.99
C GLY A 292 -7.23 16.79 0.48
N GLN A 293 -6.36 17.47 -0.29
CA GLN A 293 -6.46 17.56 -1.76
C GLN A 293 -5.55 16.55 -2.48
N ARG A 294 -4.99 15.56 -1.76
CA ARG A 294 -3.94 14.64 -2.23
C ARG A 294 -4.43 13.69 -3.34
N GLY A 295 -3.97 13.90 -4.57
CA GLY A 295 -4.18 13.01 -5.70
C GLY A 295 -3.01 12.03 -5.88
N PHE A 296 -2.93 11.00 -5.04
CA PHE A 296 -1.94 9.93 -5.18
C PHE A 296 -2.33 8.69 -4.39
N VAL A 297 -1.85 7.51 -4.80
CA VAL A 297 -2.11 6.24 -4.09
C VAL A 297 -1.50 6.30 -2.67
N PRO A 298 -2.25 5.98 -1.60
CA PRO A 298 -1.79 6.11 -0.20
C PRO A 298 -0.85 4.95 0.22
N PHE A 299 0.33 4.87 -0.39
CA PHE A 299 1.24 3.72 -0.24
C PHE A 299 1.64 3.38 1.19
N THR A 300 1.96 4.38 2.01
CA THR A 300 2.39 4.15 3.40
C THR A 300 1.27 3.49 4.21
N ASP A 301 0.02 3.91 4.02
CA ASP A 301 -1.14 3.28 4.64
C ASP A 301 -1.38 1.85 4.10
N LEU A 302 -1.25 1.63 2.77
CA LEU A 302 -1.38 0.30 2.17
C LEU A 302 -0.37 -0.68 2.80
N LYS A 303 0.91 -0.29 2.88
CA LYS A 303 1.98 -1.04 3.56
C LYS A 303 1.58 -1.43 4.98
N GLN A 304 1.17 -0.44 5.78
CA GLN A 304 0.82 -0.63 7.19
C GLN A 304 -0.30 -1.66 7.39
N GLN A 305 -1.42 -1.44 6.71
CA GLN A 305 -2.64 -2.24 6.92
C GLN A 305 -2.46 -3.68 6.41
N MET A 306 -1.70 -3.86 5.32
CA MET A 306 -1.33 -5.16 4.80
C MET A 306 -0.40 -5.92 5.76
N SER A 307 0.65 -5.29 6.29
CA SER A 307 1.59 -5.94 7.22
C SER A 307 0.93 -6.36 8.54
N ARG A 308 0.19 -5.43 9.16
CA ARG A 308 -0.41 -5.58 10.50
C ARG A 308 -1.61 -6.53 10.54
N HIS A 309 -2.51 -6.40 9.57
CA HIS A 309 -3.82 -7.07 9.62
C HIS A 309 -4.05 -8.05 8.48
N ARG A 310 -3.13 -8.16 7.52
CA ARG A 310 -3.22 -9.02 6.33
C ARG A 310 -4.49 -8.80 5.51
N PHE A 311 -5.00 -7.57 5.47
CA PHE A 311 -6.01 -7.19 4.48
C PHE A 311 -5.41 -7.28 3.07
N ALA A 312 -6.21 -7.69 2.10
CA ALA A 312 -5.99 -7.18 0.75
C ALA A 312 -6.27 -5.69 0.83
N VAL A 313 -5.31 -4.85 0.45
CA VAL A 313 -5.43 -3.39 0.59
C VAL A 313 -5.58 -2.75 -0.78
N ALA A 314 -6.35 -1.68 -0.87
CA ALA A 314 -6.53 -0.96 -2.12
C ALA A 314 -6.63 0.55 -1.89
N GLY A 315 -6.28 1.34 -2.90
CA GLY A 315 -6.37 2.80 -2.87
C GLY A 315 -6.24 3.38 -4.28
N SER A 316 -6.45 4.68 -4.41
CA SER A 316 -6.35 5.37 -5.71
C SER A 316 -5.74 6.76 -5.60
N ASN A 317 -5.52 7.40 -6.75
CA ASN A 317 -5.16 8.81 -6.84
C ASN A 317 -6.37 9.77 -6.70
N ALA A 318 -7.53 9.28 -6.24
CA ALA A 318 -8.79 10.03 -6.20
C ALA A 318 -9.23 10.67 -7.55
N GLY A 319 -8.66 10.24 -8.68
CA GLY A 319 -8.99 10.72 -10.03
C GLY A 319 -8.11 11.84 -10.59
N HIS A 320 -7.09 12.29 -9.84
CA HIS A 320 -6.16 13.31 -10.30
C HIS A 320 -4.73 13.07 -9.78
N PHE A 321 -3.78 13.90 -10.19
CA PHE A 321 -2.42 13.89 -9.64
C PHE A 321 -2.12 15.24 -9.00
N SER A 322 -1.79 15.24 -7.70
CA SER A 322 -1.47 16.47 -6.96
C SER A 322 -0.68 16.21 -5.67
N THR A 323 -0.16 17.31 -5.12
CA THR A 323 0.26 17.44 -3.71
C THR A 323 -0.95 17.54 -2.79
N GLY A 324 -0.77 17.31 -1.49
CA GLY A 324 -1.84 17.30 -0.47
C GLY A 324 -2.60 18.63 -0.31
N GLY A 325 -1.99 19.75 -0.71
CA GLY A 325 -2.63 21.06 -0.82
C GLY A 325 -2.80 21.57 -2.26
N GLY A 326 -2.47 20.76 -3.27
CA GLY A 326 -2.55 21.16 -4.68
C GLY A 326 -3.98 21.10 -5.20
N THR A 327 -4.50 22.21 -5.71
CA THR A 327 -5.91 22.37 -6.18
C THR A 327 -6.05 22.61 -7.68
N SER A 328 -4.94 22.70 -8.44
CA SER A 328 -4.96 22.99 -9.88
C SER A 328 -5.68 21.94 -10.73
N TRP A 329 -5.87 20.73 -10.22
CA TRP A 329 -6.67 19.67 -10.85
C TRP A 329 -8.15 20.04 -10.97
N ALA A 330 -8.66 20.90 -10.08
CA ALA A 330 -10.02 21.41 -10.07
C ALA A 330 -10.24 22.62 -11.02
N LEU A 331 -9.29 22.88 -11.94
CA LEU A 331 -9.34 23.98 -12.91
C LEU A 331 -9.22 23.45 -14.34
N GLY A 332 -9.90 24.10 -15.29
CA GLY A 332 -9.84 23.76 -16.72
C GLY A 332 -10.98 22.88 -17.22
N PRO A 333 -10.92 22.40 -18.48
CA PRO A 333 -12.04 21.71 -19.15
C PRO A 333 -12.54 20.46 -18.42
N GLN A 334 -11.67 19.78 -17.67
CA GLN A 334 -11.95 18.55 -16.94
C GLN A 334 -12.59 18.75 -15.56
N VAL A 335 -12.86 20.00 -15.14
CA VAL A 335 -13.30 20.32 -13.76
C VAL A 335 -14.51 19.53 -13.29
N ASN A 336 -15.55 19.42 -14.11
CA ASN A 336 -16.80 18.73 -13.75
C ASN A 336 -16.61 17.23 -13.52
N ASP A 337 -15.68 16.61 -14.28
CA ASP A 337 -15.33 15.22 -14.11
C ASP A 337 -14.38 15.00 -12.93
N SER A 338 -13.36 15.85 -12.77
CA SER A 338 -12.38 15.72 -11.69
C SER A 338 -13.01 15.97 -10.32
N ALA A 339 -13.92 16.94 -10.21
CA ALA A 339 -14.72 17.14 -9.01
C ALA A 339 -15.62 15.95 -8.69
N ARG A 340 -16.21 15.29 -9.71
CA ARG A 340 -17.04 14.09 -9.53
C ARG A 340 -16.20 12.87 -9.11
N ASP A 341 -15.01 12.72 -9.69
CA ASP A 341 -14.05 11.69 -9.33
C ASP A 341 -13.60 11.82 -7.89
N TRP A 342 -13.07 12.99 -7.53
CA TRP A 342 -12.58 13.26 -6.17
C TRP A 342 -13.68 13.13 -5.12
N ALA A 343 -14.89 13.61 -5.40
CA ALA A 343 -16.01 13.55 -4.45
C ALA A 343 -16.57 12.14 -4.22
N SER A 344 -16.51 11.25 -5.23
CA SER A 344 -17.12 9.90 -5.11
C SER A 344 -16.70 8.88 -6.17
N ARG A 345 -16.65 9.27 -7.44
CA ARG A 345 -16.57 8.32 -8.57
C ARG A 345 -15.25 7.55 -8.53
N ALA A 346 -14.13 8.16 -8.18
CA ALA A 346 -12.82 7.51 -8.11
C ALA A 346 -12.75 6.39 -7.07
N THR A 347 -13.19 6.66 -5.84
CA THR A 347 -13.26 5.67 -4.76
C THR A 347 -14.20 4.52 -5.13
N HIS A 348 -15.33 4.83 -5.76
CA HIS A 348 -16.30 3.82 -6.19
C HIS A 348 -15.71 2.86 -7.24
N VAL A 349 -15.22 3.39 -8.36
CA VAL A 349 -14.70 2.59 -9.49
C VAL A 349 -13.48 1.76 -9.09
N ALA A 350 -12.55 2.37 -8.33
CA ALA A 350 -11.35 1.70 -7.84
C ALA A 350 -11.72 0.56 -6.87
N ARG A 351 -12.66 0.77 -5.95
CA ARG A 351 -13.13 -0.30 -5.05
C ARG A 351 -13.82 -1.43 -5.81
N GLN A 352 -14.63 -1.13 -6.84
CA GLN A 352 -15.25 -2.17 -7.68
C GLN A 352 -14.19 -3.02 -8.39
N ALA A 353 -13.20 -2.39 -9.04
CA ALA A 353 -12.11 -3.10 -9.69
C ALA A 353 -11.29 -3.92 -8.68
N SER A 354 -11.08 -3.40 -7.47
CA SER A 354 -10.36 -4.09 -6.40
C SER A 354 -11.03 -5.40 -5.97
N LEU A 355 -12.36 -5.43 -5.95
CA LEU A 355 -13.12 -6.66 -5.65
C LEU A 355 -12.94 -7.72 -6.76
N GLU A 356 -12.95 -7.30 -8.03
CA GLU A 356 -12.70 -8.20 -9.15
C GLU A 356 -11.25 -8.71 -9.17
N VAL A 357 -10.26 -7.86 -8.82
CA VAL A 357 -8.85 -8.28 -8.69
C VAL A 357 -8.70 -9.34 -7.60
N VAL A 358 -9.35 -9.15 -6.44
CA VAL A 358 -9.33 -10.11 -5.32
C VAL A 358 -10.02 -11.43 -5.71
N ASP A 359 -11.18 -11.38 -6.36
CA ASP A 359 -11.91 -12.56 -6.83
C ASP A 359 -11.14 -13.33 -7.91
N LEU A 360 -10.40 -12.64 -8.79
CA LEU A 360 -9.50 -13.28 -9.74
C LEU A 360 -8.29 -13.89 -9.04
N PHE A 361 -7.62 -13.16 -8.16
CA PHE A 361 -6.37 -13.64 -7.57
C PHE A 361 -6.59 -14.85 -6.65
N TYR A 362 -7.48 -14.72 -5.65
CA TYR A 362 -7.72 -15.77 -4.65
C TYR A 362 -8.88 -16.71 -4.97
N GLY A 363 -9.72 -16.37 -5.96
CA GLY A 363 -10.93 -17.10 -6.31
C GLY A 363 -12.20 -16.47 -5.73
N ALA A 364 -13.27 -16.49 -6.53
CA ALA A 364 -14.56 -15.87 -6.26
C ALA A 364 -15.23 -16.29 -4.93
N SER A 365 -15.00 -17.53 -4.48
CA SER A 365 -15.55 -18.05 -3.22
C SER A 365 -14.62 -17.83 -2.00
N ALA A 366 -13.39 -17.35 -2.20
CA ALA A 366 -12.41 -17.23 -1.13
C ALA A 366 -12.64 -16.01 -0.23
N GLY A 367 -12.11 -16.07 1.00
CA GLY A 367 -12.24 -14.99 1.99
C GLY A 367 -13.57 -14.99 2.75
N VAL A 368 -13.87 -13.89 3.44
CA VAL A 368 -15.09 -13.72 4.23
C VAL A 368 -16.16 -13.10 3.34
N ARG A 369 -17.20 -13.87 3.06
CA ARG A 369 -18.27 -13.53 2.12
C ARG A 369 -19.56 -13.14 2.84
N VAL A 370 -20.34 -12.24 2.23
CA VAL A 370 -21.68 -11.84 2.66
C VAL A 370 -22.67 -12.25 1.58
N LYS A 371 -23.70 -12.99 1.98
CA LYS A 371 -24.72 -13.56 1.08
C LYS A 371 -25.91 -12.62 0.93
N GLY A 372 -26.59 -12.68 -0.20
CA GLY A 372 -27.86 -11.97 -0.44
C GLY A 372 -27.75 -10.46 -0.65
N GLU A 373 -26.55 -9.88 -0.58
CA GLU A 373 -26.30 -8.47 -0.91
C GLU A 373 -25.79 -8.32 -2.35
N PRO A 374 -26.08 -7.20 -3.05
CA PRO A 374 -25.50 -6.90 -4.36
C PRO A 374 -23.97 -6.89 -4.32
N ASN A 375 -23.33 -7.81 -5.05
CA ASN A 375 -21.88 -7.81 -5.22
C ASN A 375 -21.48 -6.90 -6.40
N PRO A 376 -20.59 -5.91 -6.22
CA PRO A 376 -20.08 -5.11 -7.33
C PRO A 376 -19.12 -5.86 -8.26
N SER A 377 -18.53 -6.98 -7.79
CA SER A 377 -17.77 -7.89 -8.66
C SER A 377 -18.74 -8.83 -9.37
N LYS A 378 -18.69 -8.87 -10.71
CA LYS A 378 -19.47 -9.82 -11.53
C LYS A 378 -18.98 -11.27 -11.43
N LEU A 379 -17.88 -11.51 -10.71
CA LEU A 379 -17.19 -12.81 -10.67
C LEU A 379 -17.64 -13.71 -9.51
N SER A 380 -18.35 -13.15 -8.52
CA SER A 380 -18.91 -13.87 -7.38
C SER A 380 -20.35 -13.45 -7.13
N THR A 381 -21.23 -14.37 -6.74
CA THR A 381 -22.56 -14.04 -6.21
C THR A 381 -22.47 -13.41 -4.82
N ASP A 382 -21.53 -13.88 -3.99
CA ASP A 382 -21.40 -13.44 -2.61
C ASP A 382 -20.35 -12.31 -2.51
N ARG A 383 -20.76 -11.20 -1.90
CA ARG A 383 -19.94 -9.99 -1.76
C ARG A 383 -18.79 -10.24 -0.80
N LEU A 384 -17.56 -9.92 -1.20
CA LEU A 384 -16.43 -9.92 -0.27
C LEU A 384 -16.65 -8.88 0.83
N ARG A 385 -16.44 -9.27 2.09
CA ARG A 385 -16.44 -8.35 3.23
C ARG A 385 -15.30 -7.36 3.08
N ALA A 386 -15.66 -6.10 2.86
CA ALA A 386 -14.73 -5.03 2.54
C ALA A 386 -15.01 -3.79 3.39
N TYR A 387 -13.95 -3.19 3.90
CA TYR A 387 -13.97 -2.00 4.76
C TYR A 387 -13.43 -0.78 4.00
N TYR A 388 -13.69 0.41 4.54
CA TYR A 388 -13.11 1.67 4.10
C TYR A 388 -12.48 2.37 5.31
N VAL A 389 -11.29 2.94 5.14
CA VAL A 389 -10.63 3.79 6.14
C VAL A 389 -10.10 5.05 5.46
N GLY A 390 -10.18 6.18 6.16
CA GLY A 390 -9.63 7.45 5.70
C GLY A 390 -9.64 8.46 6.84
N CYS A 391 -8.68 9.37 6.84
CA CYS A 391 -8.55 10.49 7.77
C CYS A 391 -8.03 11.70 6.98
N SER A 392 -8.30 12.91 7.46
CA SER A 392 -7.87 14.16 6.79
C SER A 392 -7.15 15.09 7.73
#